data_AF-A0A966LKZ2-F1
#
_entry.id   AF-A0A966LKZ2-F1
#
_cell.length_a   1.000
_cell.length_b   1.000
_cell.length_c   1.000
_cell.angle_alpha   90.00
_cell.angle_beta   90.00
_cell.angle_gamma   90.00
#
_symmetry.space_group_name_H-M   'P 1'
#
loop_
_entity.id
_entity.type
_entity.pdbx_description
1 polymer ?
#
loop_
_entity_poly.entity_id
_entity_poly.type
_entity_poly.pdbx_seq_one_letter_code
_entity_poly.pdbx_strand_id
1 'polypeptide(L)'
;MSFAEYWPAWLVSNLVALLLLLAAIKRPRTGRILFALLFIGAGIVNNITIHTHPSLYQLYADTTFLSSYRHFINGYFAANSVFIVSMIALCQLIAGFALLNSGWFCRTGCIGGILFLLAITPLGIGAAFPSTIVMAVGLYLLCIRTSGISPLAGKWPGSARSLINQSSSS
;
A
#
# COMPACT_ATOMS: atom_id res chain seq x y z
N MET A 1 -12.47 13.96 -19.23
CA MET A 1 -12.60 12.49 -19.28
C MET A 1 -13.94 12.09 -18.70
N SER A 2 -14.64 11.12 -19.30
CA SER A 2 -15.97 10.67 -18.83
C SER A 2 -15.83 9.49 -17.85
N PHE A 3 -16.84 9.25 -17.02
CA PHE A 3 -16.84 8.10 -16.10
C PHE A 3 -16.64 6.76 -16.83
N ALA A 4 -17.09 6.68 -18.09
CA ALA A 4 -16.94 5.50 -18.94
C ALA A 4 -15.47 5.13 -19.22
N GLU A 5 -14.52 6.07 -19.06
CA GLU A 5 -13.09 5.81 -19.27
C GLU A 5 -12.42 5.23 -18.02
N TYR A 6 -12.92 5.55 -16.82
CA TYR A 6 -12.33 5.12 -15.55
C TYR A 6 -12.92 3.83 -14.99
N TRP A 7 -14.16 3.48 -15.35
CA TRP A 7 -14.89 2.40 -14.67
C TRP A 7 -14.20 1.03 -14.72
N PRO A 8 -13.48 0.59 -15.79
CA PRO A 8 -12.85 -0.72 -15.79
C PRO A 8 -11.70 -0.78 -14.79
N ALA A 9 -10.83 0.23 -14.81
CA ALA A 9 -9.71 0.35 -13.87
C ALA A 9 -10.22 0.49 -12.43
N TRP A 10 -11.23 1.33 -12.22
CA TRP A 10 -11.88 1.52 -10.93
C TRP A 10 -12.45 0.23 -10.36
N LEU A 11 -13.19 -0.55 -11.17
CA LEU A 11 -13.79 -1.81 -10.74
C LEU A 11 -12.70 -2.83 -10.36
N VAL A 12 -11.68 -2.97 -11.20
CA VAL A 12 -10.55 -3.88 -10.95
C VAL A 12 -9.82 -3.48 -9.67
N SER A 13 -9.52 -2.21 -9.45
CA SER A 13 -8.85 -1.73 -8.23
C SER A 13 -9.66 -2.03 -6.96
N ASN A 14 -10.98 -1.88 -7.00
CA ASN A 14 -11.83 -2.20 -5.86
C ASN A 14 -11.92 -3.71 -5.59
N LEU A 15 -11.99 -4.54 -6.63
CA LEU A 15 -11.91 -6.00 -6.48
C LEU A 15 -10.56 -6.43 -5.90
N VAL A 16 -9.46 -5.88 -6.41
CA VAL A 16 -8.11 -6.13 -5.88
C VAL A 16 -8.02 -5.73 -4.41
N ALA A 17 -8.54 -4.56 -4.02
CA ALA A 17 -8.54 -4.11 -2.64
C ALA A 17 -9.29 -5.07 -1.70
N LEU A 18 -10.46 -5.58 -2.13
CA LEU A 18 -11.21 -6.57 -1.38
C LEU A 18 -10.45 -7.89 -1.25
N LEU A 19 -9.80 -8.36 -2.33
CA LEU A 19 -8.96 -9.57 -2.30
C LEU A 19 -7.76 -9.40 -1.36
N LEU A 20 -7.12 -8.23 -1.36
CA LEU A 20 -6.02 -7.90 -0.44
C LEU A 20 -6.49 -7.86 1.01
N LEU A 21 -7.65 -7.26 1.29
CA LEU A 21 -8.25 -7.26 2.62
C LEU A 21 -8.58 -8.69 3.09
N LEU A 22 -9.18 -9.51 2.22
CA LEU A 22 -9.48 -10.91 2.51
C LEU A 22 -8.19 -11.71 2.77
N ALA A 23 -7.13 -11.47 2.01
CA ALA A 23 -5.82 -12.08 2.25
C ALA A 23 -5.23 -11.64 3.60
N ALA A 24 -5.32 -10.35 3.94
CA ALA A 24 -4.88 -9.82 5.22
C ALA A 24 -5.64 -10.44 6.42
N ILE A 25 -6.92 -10.77 6.24
CA ILE A 25 -7.74 -11.44 7.25
C ILE A 25 -7.40 -12.93 7.36
N LYS A 26 -7.47 -13.66 6.25
CA LYS A 26 -7.42 -15.13 6.25
C LYS A 26 -5.99 -15.69 6.27
N ARG A 27 -5.05 -15.03 5.60
CA ARG A 27 -3.67 -15.51 5.43
C ARG A 27 -2.69 -14.33 5.54
N PRO A 28 -2.44 -13.80 6.76
CA PRO A 28 -1.68 -12.57 6.94
C PRO A 28 -0.30 -12.56 6.27
N ARG A 29 0.40 -13.71 6.22
CA ARG A 29 1.67 -13.84 5.47
C ARG A 29 1.51 -13.58 3.98
N THR A 30 0.50 -14.20 3.35
CA THR A 30 0.17 -13.98 1.93
C THR A 30 -0.27 -12.54 1.71
N GLY A 31 -1.13 -11.99 2.58
CA GLY A 31 -1.56 -10.59 2.50
C GLY A 31 -0.39 -9.63 2.48
N ARG A 32 0.62 -9.84 3.33
CA ARG A 32 1.84 -9.02 3.34
C ARG A 32 2.62 -9.07 2.04
N ILE A 33 2.82 -10.26 1.49
CA ILE A 33 3.52 -10.42 0.21
C ILE A 33 2.74 -9.69 -0.89
N LEU A 34 1.42 -9.83 -0.93
CA LEU A 34 0.60 -9.17 -1.94
C LEU A 34 0.62 -7.64 -1.80
N PHE A 35 0.53 -7.10 -0.59
CA PHE A 35 0.70 -5.67 -0.35
C PHE A 35 2.10 -5.19 -0.71
N ALA A 36 3.15 -5.94 -0.35
CA ALA A 36 4.52 -5.61 -0.72
C ALA A 36 4.69 -5.52 -2.24
N LEU A 37 4.17 -6.50 -2.98
CA LEU A 37 4.18 -6.50 -4.45
C LEU A 37 3.41 -5.31 -5.02
N LEU A 38 2.24 -4.98 -4.45
CA LEU A 38 1.46 -3.82 -4.86
C LEU A 38 2.23 -2.51 -4.63
N PHE A 39 2.83 -2.31 -3.46
CA PHE A 39 3.59 -1.09 -3.15
C PHE A 39 4.88 -0.98 -3.97
N ILE A 40 5.61 -2.09 -4.16
CA ILE A 40 6.82 -2.09 -4.99
C ILE A 40 6.44 -1.80 -6.45
N GLY A 41 5.45 -2.52 -6.99
CA GLY A 41 4.96 -2.32 -8.35
C GLY A 41 4.45 -0.89 -8.58
N ALA A 42 3.65 -0.37 -7.66
CA ALA A 42 3.15 0.99 -7.72
C ALA A 42 4.27 2.04 -7.65
N GLY A 43 5.29 1.83 -6.81
CA GLY A 43 6.45 2.71 -6.75
C GLY A 43 7.24 2.72 -8.06
N ILE A 44 7.50 1.54 -8.65
CA ILE A 44 8.18 1.44 -9.95
C ILE A 44 7.37 2.14 -11.05
N VAL A 45 6.08 1.80 -11.17
CA VAL A 45 5.19 2.39 -12.18
C VAL A 45 5.10 3.90 -11.98
N ASN A 46 4.89 4.38 -10.76
CA ASN A 46 4.79 5.82 -10.50
C ASN A 46 6.07 6.57 -10.88
N ASN A 47 7.24 6.01 -10.57
CA ASN A 47 8.51 6.64 -10.94
C ASN A 47 8.70 6.66 -12.47
N ILE A 48 8.38 5.58 -13.18
CA ILE A 48 8.47 5.55 -14.65
C ILE A 48 7.46 6.53 -15.27
N THR A 49 6.21 6.51 -14.81
CA THR A 49 5.13 7.34 -15.34
C THR A 49 5.40 8.82 -15.13
N ILE A 50 5.91 9.24 -13.96
CA ILE A 50 6.16 10.67 -13.75
C ILE A 50 7.30 11.20 -14.66
N HIS A 51 8.30 10.38 -14.95
CA HIS A 51 9.41 10.80 -15.82
C HIS A 51 9.07 10.73 -17.32
N THR A 52 8.06 9.96 -17.71
CA THR A 52 7.67 9.79 -19.13
C THR A 52 6.42 10.58 -19.50
N HIS A 53 5.47 10.71 -18.59
CA HIS A 53 4.14 11.31 -18.81
C HIS A 53 3.68 12.09 -17.57
N PRO A 54 4.39 13.16 -17.15
CA PRO A 54 4.08 13.88 -15.92
C PRO A 54 2.70 14.54 -15.90
N SER A 55 2.16 14.89 -17.06
CA SER A 55 0.83 15.50 -17.21
C SER A 55 -0.31 14.59 -16.72
N LEU A 56 -0.11 13.26 -16.69
CA LEU A 56 -1.14 12.33 -16.22
C LEU A 56 -1.51 12.56 -14.75
N TYR A 57 -0.58 13.06 -13.92
CA TYR A 57 -0.86 13.34 -12.52
C TYR A 57 -1.68 14.62 -12.31
N GLN A 58 -1.74 15.53 -13.30
CA GLN A 58 -2.59 16.71 -13.21
C GLN A 58 -4.07 16.36 -13.37
N LEU A 59 -4.38 15.24 -14.03
CA LEU A 59 -5.76 14.74 -14.18
C LEU A 59 -6.45 14.44 -12.83
N TYR A 60 -5.66 14.27 -11.75
CA TYR A 60 -6.22 14.12 -10.41
C TYR A 60 -6.92 15.38 -9.89
N ALA A 61 -6.64 16.56 -10.45
CA ALA A 61 -7.35 17.80 -10.11
C ALA A 61 -8.84 17.74 -10.46
N ASP A 62 -9.20 16.98 -11.49
CA ASP A 62 -10.59 16.86 -11.96
C ASP A 62 -11.39 15.86 -11.14
N THR A 63 -10.72 14.90 -10.49
CA THR A 63 -11.36 13.78 -9.79
C THR A 63 -11.30 13.89 -8.26
N THR A 64 -10.49 14.82 -7.73
CA THR A 64 -10.40 15.04 -6.28
C THR A 64 -11.69 15.62 -5.70
N PHE A 65 -12.04 15.15 -4.50
CA PHE A 65 -13.20 15.59 -3.74
C PHE A 65 -12.97 16.92 -3.01
N LEU A 66 -11.71 17.30 -2.77
CA LEU A 66 -11.36 18.48 -1.96
C LEU A 66 -10.82 19.61 -2.85
N SER A 67 -11.38 20.81 -2.69
CA SER A 67 -10.93 22.01 -3.40
C SER A 67 -9.48 22.40 -3.07
N SER A 68 -9.03 22.15 -1.83
CA SER A 68 -7.65 22.37 -1.41
C SER A 68 -6.66 21.47 -2.17
N TYR A 69 -7.01 20.19 -2.37
CA TYR A 69 -6.21 19.28 -3.20
C TYR A 69 -6.20 19.74 -4.66
N ARG A 70 -7.34 20.15 -5.22
CA ARG A 70 -7.41 20.68 -6.59
C ARG A 70 -6.48 21.88 -6.77
N HIS A 71 -6.48 22.83 -5.83
CA HIS A 71 -5.61 24.00 -5.87
C HIS A 71 -4.13 23.62 -5.74
N PHE A 72 -3.79 22.70 -4.83
CA PHE A 72 -2.43 22.17 -4.71
C PHE A 72 -1.95 21.49 -5.99
N ILE A 73 -2.79 20.63 -6.59
CA ILE A 73 -2.49 19.89 -7.81
C ILE A 73 -2.22 20.83 -8.98
N ASN A 74 -3.11 21.82 -9.19
CA ASN A 74 -2.99 22.79 -10.29
C ASN A 74 -1.93 23.87 -10.04
N GLY A 75 -1.46 24.02 -8.79
CA GLY A 75 -0.45 25.00 -8.41
C GLY A 75 0.92 24.36 -8.18
N TYR A 76 1.33 24.29 -6.92
CA TYR A 76 2.68 23.85 -6.53
C TYR A 76 3.04 22.46 -7.04
N PHE A 77 2.09 21.52 -7.00
CA PHE A 77 2.34 20.16 -7.47
C PHE A 77 2.60 20.12 -8.97
N ALA A 78 1.85 20.85 -9.79
CA ALA A 78 2.07 20.89 -11.24
C ALA A 78 3.50 21.33 -11.61
N ALA A 79 4.07 22.29 -10.86
CA ALA A 79 5.43 22.78 -11.06
C ALA A 79 6.53 21.82 -10.52
N ASN A 80 6.19 20.92 -9.60
CA ASN A 80 7.16 20.09 -8.88
C ASN A 80 6.81 18.59 -8.92
N SER A 81 5.97 18.17 -9.88
CA SER A 81 5.35 16.86 -9.90
C SER A 81 6.37 15.73 -9.98
N VAL A 82 7.43 15.90 -10.78
CA VAL A 82 8.56 14.98 -10.89
C VAL A 82 9.18 14.71 -9.53
N PHE A 83 9.59 15.75 -8.81
CA PHE A 83 10.20 15.59 -7.50
C PHE A 83 9.25 14.94 -6.49
N ILE A 84 8.02 15.46 -6.38
CA ILE A 84 7.04 14.99 -5.40
C ILE A 84 6.68 13.52 -5.64
N VAL A 85 6.34 13.15 -6.88
CA VAL A 85 5.93 11.78 -7.19
C VAL A 85 7.10 10.81 -7.14
N SER A 86 8.32 11.20 -7.51
CA SER A 86 9.50 10.35 -7.30
C SER A 86 9.78 10.10 -5.81
N MET A 87 9.58 11.09 -4.94
CA MET A 87 9.67 10.89 -3.49
C MET A 87 8.56 9.97 -2.97
N ILE A 88 7.32 10.13 -3.45
CA ILE A 88 6.22 9.22 -3.14
C ILE A 88 6.54 7.79 -3.59
N ALA A 89 7.04 7.62 -4.81
CA ALA A 89 7.45 6.34 -5.36
C ALA A 89 8.54 5.68 -4.50
N LEU A 90 9.54 6.44 -4.07
CA LEU A 90 10.56 5.96 -3.14
C LEU A 90 9.96 5.49 -1.81
N CYS A 91 9.05 6.28 -1.23
CA CYS A 91 8.34 5.88 -0.02
C CYS A 91 7.51 4.59 -0.22
N GLN A 92 6.87 4.42 -1.38
CA GLN A 92 6.14 3.19 -1.73
C GLN A 92 7.09 1.99 -1.83
N LEU A 93 8.25 2.13 -2.48
CA LEU A 93 9.27 1.07 -2.54
C LEU A 93 9.73 0.69 -1.13
N ILE A 94 10.10 1.67 -0.30
CA ILE A 94 10.52 1.45 1.09
C ILE A 94 9.43 0.73 1.88
N ALA A 95 8.17 1.16 1.78
CA ALA A 95 7.06 0.51 2.46
C ALA A 95 6.87 -0.94 2.00
N GLY A 96 6.95 -1.18 0.70
CA GLY A 96 6.83 -2.52 0.13
C GLY A 96 7.93 -3.47 0.58
N PHE A 97 9.20 -3.03 0.57
CA PHE A 97 10.31 -3.83 1.10
C PHE A 97 10.21 -4.01 2.62
N ALA A 98 9.79 -2.98 3.36
CA ALA A 98 9.59 -3.07 4.81
C ALA A 98 8.51 -4.11 5.17
N LEU A 99 7.46 -4.24 4.37
CA LEU A 99 6.42 -5.27 4.53
C LEU A 99 6.91 -6.71 4.35
N LEU A 100 8.06 -6.93 3.70
CA LEU A 100 8.69 -8.25 3.55
C LEU A 100 9.55 -8.66 4.75
N ASN A 101 9.84 -7.72 5.68
CA ASN A 101 10.69 -7.94 6.86
C ASN A 101 9.86 -8.19 8.12
N SER A 102 10.36 -8.87 9.15
CA SER A 102 9.63 -9.04 10.42
C SER A 102 9.76 -7.84 11.35
N GLY A 103 9.02 -7.85 12.47
CA GLY A 103 9.30 -6.94 13.57
C GLY A 103 8.89 -5.50 13.31
N TRP A 104 9.79 -4.60 13.73
CA TRP A 104 9.67 -3.16 13.59
C TRP A 104 9.51 -2.70 12.13
N PHE A 105 10.29 -3.28 11.20
CA PHE A 105 10.23 -2.91 9.78
C PHE A 105 8.87 -3.22 9.15
N CYS A 106 8.26 -4.37 9.47
CA CYS A 106 6.90 -4.66 9.03
C CYS A 106 5.92 -3.56 9.47
N ARG A 107 6.06 -3.11 10.72
CA ARG A 107 5.17 -2.15 11.34
C ARG A 107 5.32 -0.77 10.68
N THR A 108 6.55 -0.33 10.43
CA THR A 108 6.80 0.94 9.72
C THR A 108 6.30 0.88 8.28
N GLY A 109 6.46 -0.27 7.59
CA GLY A 109 5.89 -0.49 6.26
C GLY A 109 4.36 -0.42 6.25
N CYS A 110 3.69 -1.02 7.24
CA CYS A 110 2.23 -0.92 7.38
C CYS A 110 1.80 0.53 7.64
N ILE A 111 2.43 1.22 8.59
CA ILE A 111 2.09 2.61 8.93
C ILE A 111 2.31 3.53 7.73
N GLY A 112 3.48 3.44 7.08
CA GLY A 112 3.78 4.23 5.88
C GLY A 112 2.79 3.97 4.75
N GLY A 113 2.44 2.71 4.50
CA GLY A 113 1.43 2.35 3.50
C GLY A 113 0.03 2.87 3.84
N ILE A 114 -0.39 2.83 5.11
CA ILE A 114 -1.66 3.42 5.56
C ILE A 114 -1.66 4.93 5.31
N LEU A 115 -0.62 5.64 5.75
CA LEU A 115 -0.50 7.08 5.58
C LEU A 115 -0.54 7.45 4.09
N PHE A 116 0.17 6.71 3.24
CA PHE A 116 0.13 6.90 1.79
C PHE A 116 -1.29 6.75 1.23
N LEU A 117 -1.97 5.65 1.54
CA LEU A 117 -3.32 5.37 1.03
C LEU A 117 -4.35 6.41 1.51
N LEU A 118 -4.25 6.83 2.76
CA LEU A 118 -5.10 7.89 3.31
C LEU A 118 -4.79 9.24 2.65
N ALA A 119 -3.52 9.56 2.40
CA ALA A 119 -3.13 10.81 1.75
C ALA A 119 -3.65 10.94 0.31
N ILE A 120 -3.77 9.84 -0.42
CA ILE A 120 -4.33 9.82 -1.79
C ILE A 120 -5.85 9.60 -1.84
N THR A 121 -6.49 9.26 -0.72
CA THR A 121 -7.95 9.04 -0.67
C THR A 121 -8.76 10.25 -1.17
N PRO A 122 -8.39 11.51 -0.85
CA PRO A 122 -9.09 12.68 -1.37
C PRO A 122 -9.03 12.85 -2.90
N LEU A 123 -8.16 12.12 -3.62
CA LEU A 123 -8.10 12.14 -5.09
C LEU A 123 -9.30 11.44 -5.76
N GLY A 124 -10.16 10.79 -4.96
CA GLY A 124 -11.45 10.29 -5.41
C GLY A 124 -11.34 9.15 -6.43
N ILE A 125 -12.18 9.19 -7.47
CA ILE A 125 -12.28 8.11 -8.47
C ILE A 125 -10.96 7.93 -9.22
N GLY A 126 -10.17 9.00 -9.39
CA GLY A 126 -8.84 8.92 -10.00
C GLY A 126 -7.90 7.99 -9.23
N ALA A 127 -7.94 8.01 -7.89
CA ALA A 127 -7.21 7.07 -7.04
C ALA A 127 -7.99 5.78 -6.75
N ALA A 128 -9.00 5.48 -7.55
CA ALA A 128 -9.88 4.32 -7.41
C ALA A 128 -10.60 4.21 -6.05
N PHE A 129 -10.94 5.33 -5.41
CA PHE A 129 -11.78 5.33 -4.19
C PHE A 129 -13.04 4.45 -4.38
N PRO A 130 -13.44 3.60 -3.42
CA PRO A 130 -12.96 3.47 -2.03
C PRO A 130 -11.80 2.47 -1.81
N SER A 131 -11.17 1.96 -2.88
CA SER A 131 -10.10 0.94 -2.77
C SER A 131 -8.97 1.35 -1.83
N THR A 132 -8.61 2.63 -1.79
CA THR A 132 -7.56 3.18 -0.90
C THR A 132 -7.86 2.95 0.58
N ILE A 133 -9.11 3.20 1.00
CA ILE A 133 -9.55 3.00 2.39
C ILE A 133 -9.59 1.50 2.71
N VAL A 134 -10.15 0.69 1.82
CA VAL A 134 -10.23 -0.77 2.00
C VAL A 134 -8.83 -1.37 2.17
N MET A 135 -7.87 -0.94 1.34
CA MET A 135 -6.47 -1.34 1.45
C MET A 135 -5.81 -0.84 2.75
N ALA A 136 -6.11 0.39 3.18
CA ALA A 136 -5.59 0.94 4.44
C ALA A 136 -6.08 0.12 5.65
N VAL A 137 -7.34 -0.31 5.64
CA VAL A 137 -7.88 -1.26 6.65
C VAL A 137 -7.15 -2.59 6.58
N GLY A 138 -6.87 -3.12 5.38
CA GLY A 138 -6.08 -4.33 5.20
C GLY A 138 -4.69 -4.24 5.83
N LEU A 139 -3.96 -3.15 5.59
CA LEU A 139 -2.66 -2.89 6.21
C LEU A 139 -2.75 -2.71 7.72
N TYR A 140 -3.80 -2.05 8.22
CA TYR A 140 -4.02 -1.90 9.67
C TYR A 140 -4.17 -3.27 10.35
N LEU A 141 -4.95 -4.18 9.74
CA LEU A 141 -5.11 -5.54 10.24
C LEU A 141 -3.79 -6.34 10.21
N LEU A 142 -2.97 -6.16 9.17
CA LEU A 142 -1.63 -6.77 9.12
C LEU A 142 -0.73 -6.20 10.21
N CYS A 143 -0.77 -4.88 10.42
CA CYS A 143 0.04 -4.16 11.40
C CYS A 143 -0.15 -4.74 12.81
N ILE A 144 -1.40 -5.01 13.20
CA ILE A 144 -1.72 -5.54 14.54
C ILE A 144 -1.55 -7.06 14.68
N ARG A 145 -1.55 -7.82 13.57
CA ARG A 145 -1.51 -9.30 13.60
C ARG A 145 -0.14 -9.92 13.32
N THR A 146 0.80 -9.17 12.74
CA THR A 146 2.01 -9.78 12.16
C THR A 146 3.33 -9.14 12.56
N SER A 147 3.34 -8.21 13.51
CA SER A 147 4.52 -7.43 13.93
C SER A 147 5.67 -8.23 14.58
N GLY A 148 5.62 -9.57 14.59
CA GLY A 148 6.72 -10.44 15.04
C GLY A 148 7.00 -11.62 14.11
N ILE A 149 6.33 -11.74 12.96
CA ILE A 149 6.41 -12.89 12.06
C ILE A 149 7.14 -12.45 10.79
N SER A 150 8.11 -13.22 10.28
CA SER A 150 8.65 -12.99 8.93
C SER A 150 7.76 -13.69 7.89
N PRO A 151 7.38 -13.03 6.77
CA PRO A 151 6.58 -13.64 5.72
C PRO A 151 7.42 -14.55 4.82
N LEU A 152 8.74 -14.34 4.80
CA LEU A 152 9.71 -15.12 4.05
C LEU A 152 10.29 -16.29 4.85
N ALA A 153 10.10 -16.32 6.17
CA ALA A 153 10.44 -17.50 6.95
C ALA A 153 9.54 -18.66 6.53
N GLY A 154 10.14 -19.70 5.92
CA GLY A 154 9.50 -20.99 5.70
C GLY A 154 8.92 -21.54 7.01
N LYS A 155 8.02 -22.54 6.94
CA LYS A 155 7.42 -23.19 8.14
C LYS A 155 8.53 -23.43 9.17
N TRP A 156 8.58 -22.62 10.22
CA TRP A 156 9.56 -22.75 11.27
C TRP A 156 9.30 -24.10 11.94
N PRO A 157 10.19 -25.10 11.82
CA PRO A 157 10.08 -26.30 12.62
C PRO A 157 10.46 -25.92 14.04
N GLY A 158 9.58 -26.18 15.00
CA GLY A 158 9.89 -26.02 16.42
C GLY A 158 9.53 -24.65 16.98
N SER A 159 8.26 -24.50 17.36
CA SER A 159 7.96 -23.62 18.49
C SER A 159 8.74 -24.14 19.70
N ALA A 160 9.51 -23.27 20.34
CA ALA A 160 10.28 -23.51 21.57
C ALA A 160 9.47 -24.02 22.78
N ARG A 161 8.18 -24.34 22.62
CA ARG A 161 7.34 -25.02 23.62
C ARG A 161 7.71 -26.48 23.87
N SER A 162 8.48 -27.14 22.99
CA SER A 162 8.90 -28.53 23.23
C SER A 162 10.12 -28.68 24.13
N LEU A 163 10.92 -27.61 24.32
CA LEU A 163 12.14 -27.67 25.15
C LEU A 163 11.88 -27.38 26.62
N ILE A 164 10.78 -26.68 26.95
CA ILE A 164 10.42 -26.35 28.33
C ILE A 164 9.76 -27.55 29.05
N ASN A 165 9.19 -28.50 28.30
CA ASN A 165 8.57 -29.71 28.88
C ASN A 165 9.52 -30.91 29.03
N GLN A 166 10.78 -30.83 28.58
CA GLN A 166 11.76 -31.91 28.76
C GLN A 166 12.69 -31.72 29.96
N SER A 167 12.78 -30.51 30.53
CA SER A 167 13.60 -30.23 31.72
C SER A 167 12.83 -30.38 33.04
N SER A 168 11.55 -30.77 32.99
CA SER A 168 10.70 -30.98 34.18
C SER A 168 10.42 -32.46 34.46
N SER A 169 11.12 -33.38 33.79
CA SER A 169 10.92 -34.82 33.89
C SER A 169 12.21 -35.62 34.10
N SER A 170 13.23 -35.01 34.71
CA SER A 170 14.50 -35.66 35.05
C SER A 170 14.95 -35.25 36.44
#